data_AF-A0A3P7JGF4-F1
#
_entry.id   AF-A0A3P7JGF4-F1
#
_cell.length_a   1.000
_cell.length_b   1.000
_cell.length_c   1.000
_cell.angle_alpha   90.00
_cell.angle_beta   90.00
_cell.angle_gamma   90.00
#
_symmetry.space_group_name_H-M   'P 1'
#
loop_
_entity.id
_entity.type
_entity.pdbx_description
1 polymer ?
#
loop_
_entity_poly.entity_id
_entity_poly.type
_entity_poly.pdbx_seq_one_letter_code
_entity_poly.pdbx_strand_id
1 'polypeptide(L)'
;MKWWEDLWLNEGFASYVEFLGADVISDNHMRMKEYFILDALTKGLMRDSVSSHPLSFKIDKASEVEEAFDPISYDKGGSVLRMIAAIIGEENFNKGVAVS
;
A
#
# COMPACT_ATOMS: atom_id res chain seq x y z
N MET A 1 -1.36 7.98 11.33
CA MET A 1 0.11 8.14 11.41
C MET A 1 0.47 9.03 12.60
N LYS A 2 1.35 8.57 13.51
CA LYS A 2 1.87 9.40 14.63
C LYS A 2 3.27 9.97 14.34
N TRP A 3 4.06 9.25 13.53
CA TRP A 3 5.40 9.65 13.07
C TRP A 3 5.71 9.00 11.72
N TRP A 4 6.86 9.33 11.11
CA TRP A 4 7.26 8.88 9.78
C TRP A 4 7.54 7.36 9.68
N GLU A 5 7.80 6.68 10.80
CA GLU A 5 7.98 5.22 10.84
C GLU A 5 6.74 4.44 10.36
N ASP A 6 5.58 5.10 10.40
CA ASP A 6 4.29 4.57 9.97
C ASP A 6 3.85 5.17 8.61
N LEU A 7 4.75 5.78 7.84
CA LEU A 7 4.43 6.40 6.55
C LEU A 7 3.69 5.43 5.61
N TRP A 8 4.11 4.16 5.59
CA TRP A 8 3.49 3.11 4.77
C TRP A 8 2.00 2.90 5.07
N LEU A 9 1.51 3.21 6.29
CA LEU A 9 0.09 3.12 6.61
C LEU A 9 -0.72 4.20 5.89
N ASN A 10 -0.13 5.35 5.60
CA ASN A 10 -0.77 6.38 4.80
C ASN A 10 -0.60 6.07 3.31
N GLU A 11 0.65 5.97 2.84
CA GLU A 11 0.96 5.85 1.42
C GLU A 11 0.53 4.49 0.85
N GLY A 12 0.82 3.40 1.55
CA GLY A 12 0.36 2.07 1.15
C GLY A 12 -1.15 1.94 1.17
N PHE A 13 -1.86 2.60 2.10
CA PHE A 13 -3.31 2.63 2.09
C PHE A 13 -3.83 3.41 0.88
N ALA A 14 -3.28 4.59 0.61
CA ALA A 14 -3.60 5.38 -0.58
C ALA A 14 -3.38 4.58 -1.87
N SER A 15 -2.21 3.94 -2.02
CA SER A 15 -1.88 3.08 -3.14
C SER A 15 -2.78 1.85 -3.27
N TYR A 16 -3.38 1.35 -2.20
CA TYR A 16 -4.37 0.27 -2.33
C TYR A 16 -5.73 0.81 -2.79
N VAL A 17 -6.22 1.86 -2.12
CA VAL A 17 -7.57 2.38 -2.38
C VAL A 17 -7.69 3.14 -3.70
N GLU A 18 -6.61 3.68 -4.25
CA GLU A 18 -6.64 4.35 -5.56
C GLU A 18 -7.05 3.39 -6.68
N PHE A 19 -6.56 2.14 -6.66
CA PHE A 19 -6.96 1.12 -7.64
C PHE A 19 -8.40 0.69 -7.44
N LEU A 20 -8.87 0.55 -6.19
CA LEU A 20 -10.27 0.23 -5.90
C LEU A 20 -11.20 1.34 -6.37
N GLY A 21 -10.86 2.59 -6.07
CA GLY A 21 -11.63 3.76 -6.47
C GLY A 21 -11.69 3.92 -7.99
N ALA A 22 -10.56 3.75 -8.67
CA ALA A 22 -10.51 3.78 -10.13
C ALA A 22 -11.32 2.64 -10.77
N ASP A 23 -11.29 1.43 -10.19
CA ASP A 23 -12.10 0.30 -10.67
C ASP A 23 -13.60 0.64 -10.59
N VAL A 24 -14.04 1.14 -9.44
CA VAL A 24 -15.43 1.52 -9.17
C VAL A 24 -15.89 2.66 -10.09
N ILE A 25 -15.11 3.73 -10.22
CA ILE A 25 -15.46 4.87 -11.08
C ILE A 25 -15.56 4.46 -12.55
N SER A 26 -14.80 3.44 -12.96
CA SER A 26 -14.81 2.92 -14.33
C SER A 26 -15.91 1.88 -14.62
N ASP A 27 -16.81 1.59 -13.67
CA ASP A 27 -17.74 0.45 -13.74
C ASP A 27 -17.01 -0.88 -14.07
N ASN A 28 -15.82 -1.05 -13.48
CA ASN A 28 -14.89 -2.16 -13.71
C ASN A 28 -14.38 -2.31 -15.16
N HIS A 29 -14.61 -1.34 -16.05
CA HIS A 29 -14.15 -1.41 -17.45
C HIS A 29 -12.61 -1.34 -17.56
N MET A 30 -11.96 -0.65 -16.61
CA MET A 30 -10.51 -0.54 -16.57
C MET A 30 -9.83 -1.73 -15.89
N ARG A 31 -10.58 -2.58 -15.16
CA ARG A 31 -10.06 -3.78 -14.48
C ARG A 31 -8.88 -3.46 -13.55
N MET A 32 -9.03 -2.39 -12.77
CA MET A 32 -7.93 -1.82 -11.98
C MET A 32 -7.51 -2.75 -10.85
N LYS A 33 -8.43 -3.58 -10.32
CA LYS A 33 -8.11 -4.62 -9.34
C LYS A 33 -7.13 -5.66 -9.88
N GLU A 34 -7.26 -6.05 -11.15
CA GLU A 34 -6.29 -6.93 -11.79
C GLU A 34 -5.02 -6.18 -12.20
N TYR A 35 -5.16 -4.94 -12.66
CA TYR A 35 -4.00 -4.11 -13.02
C TYR A 35 -3.06 -3.86 -11.82
N PHE A 36 -3.59 -3.79 -10.59
CA PHE A 36 -2.80 -3.74 -9.35
C PHE A 36 -1.70 -4.82 -9.29
N ILE A 37 -1.97 -6.03 -9.81
CA ILE A 37 -1.01 -7.13 -9.80
C ILE A 37 0.20 -6.80 -10.70
N LEU A 38 -0.08 -6.26 -11.88
CA LEU A 38 0.94 -5.91 -12.88
C LEU A 38 1.72 -4.68 -12.48
N ASP A 39 1.07 -3.74 -11.79
CA ASP A 39 1.66 -2.48 -11.38
C ASP A 39 2.27 -2.58 -9.98
N ALA A 40 1.48 -2.28 -8.94
CA ALA A 40 1.96 -2.21 -7.56
C ALA A 40 2.62 -3.51 -7.08
N LEU A 41 1.94 -4.67 -7.17
CA LEU A 41 2.51 -5.90 -6.63
C LEU A 41 3.85 -6.27 -7.30
N THR A 42 3.93 -6.17 -8.62
CA THR A 42 5.16 -6.49 -9.36
C THR A 42 6.27 -5.49 -9.05
N LYS A 43 5.99 -4.18 -9.02
CA LYS A 43 6.95 -3.14 -8.63
C LYS A 43 7.48 -3.34 -7.21
N GLY A 44 6.58 -3.57 -6.26
CA GLY A 44 6.92 -3.81 -4.87
C GLY A 44 7.85 -5.02 -4.70
N LEU A 45 7.51 -6.16 -5.33
CA LEU A 45 8.35 -7.36 -5.29
C LEU A 45 9.72 -7.15 -5.95
N MET A 46 9.77 -6.48 -7.10
CA MET A 46 11.04 -6.19 -7.78
C MET A 46 11.94 -5.30 -6.92
N ARG A 47 11.39 -4.22 -6.34
CA ARG A 47 12.15 -3.35 -5.43
C ARG A 47 12.66 -4.13 -4.23
N ASP A 48 11.78 -4.89 -3.59
CA ASP A 48 12.05 -5.66 -2.38
C ASP A 48 13.11 -6.77 -2.59
N SER A 49 13.29 -7.24 -3.83
CA SER A 49 14.30 -8.24 -4.18
C SER A 49 15.74 -7.72 -4.32
N VAL A 50 15.92 -6.40 -4.51
CA VAL A 50 17.25 -5.81 -4.81
C VAL A 50 17.76 -4.96 -3.67
N SER A 51 16.94 -4.01 -3.20
CA SER A 51 17.29 -3.07 -2.15
C SER A 51 16.02 -2.72 -1.40
N SER A 52 16.00 -3.08 -0.12
CA SER A 52 14.80 -3.12 0.70
C SER A 52 15.06 -2.57 2.09
N HIS A 53 13.97 -2.17 2.74
CA HIS A 53 13.87 -1.94 4.16
C HIS A 53 12.54 -2.53 4.68
N PRO A 54 12.40 -2.73 6.01
CA PRO A 54 11.10 -3.06 6.60
C PRO A 54 10.08 -1.95 6.34
N LEU A 55 8.78 -2.30 6.24
CA LEU A 55 7.70 -1.30 6.06
C LEU A 55 7.67 -0.26 7.19
N SER A 56 8.00 -0.68 8.42
CA SER A 56 8.15 0.19 9.57
C SER A 56 9.58 0.10 10.09
N PHE A 57 10.28 1.23 10.08
CA PHE A 57 11.66 1.36 10.51
C PHE A 57 11.87 2.73 11.15
N LYS A 58 12.90 2.82 12.01
CA LYS A 58 13.19 4.03 12.78
C LYS A 58 13.67 5.16 11.87
N ILE A 59 13.09 6.35 12.05
CA ILE A 59 13.45 7.56 11.30
C ILE A 59 13.80 8.67 12.29
N ASP A 60 15.09 9.00 12.36
CA ASP A 60 15.67 10.01 13.25
C ASP A 60 16.08 11.29 12.50
N LYS A 61 16.29 11.23 11.17
CA LYS A 61 16.75 12.36 10.34
C LYS A 61 15.84 12.63 9.16
N ALA A 62 15.82 13.89 8.70
CA ALA A 62 15.02 14.29 7.54
C ALA A 62 15.40 13.54 6.25
N SER A 63 16.67 13.20 6.03
CA SER A 63 17.08 12.42 4.86
C SER A 63 16.50 11.00 4.84
N GLU A 64 16.28 10.40 6.01
CA GLU A 64 15.68 9.06 6.14
C GLU A 64 14.18 9.08 5.84
N VAL A 65 13.53 10.25 5.98
CA VAL A 65 12.15 10.44 5.53
C VAL A 65 12.08 10.32 4.00
N GLU A 66 13.00 10.98 3.27
CA GLU A 66 13.05 10.90 1.80
C GLU A 66 13.30 9.46 1.32
N GLU A 67 14.14 8.71 2.04
CA GLU A 67 14.37 7.28 1.76
C GLU A 67 13.12 6.42 1.96
N ALA A 68 12.24 6.81 2.89
CA ALA A 68 10.96 6.13 3.12
C ALA A 68 9.94 6.37 2.01
N PHE A 69 10.10 7.41 1.18
CA PHE A 69 9.23 7.69 0.03
C PHE A 69 9.63 6.87 -1.20
N ASP A 70 9.49 5.55 -1.11
CA ASP A 70 9.89 4.62 -2.17
C ASP A 70 8.86 3.48 -2.39
N PRO A 71 9.05 2.62 -3.43
CA PRO A 71 8.11 1.53 -3.72
C PRO A 71 7.86 0.53 -2.57
N ILE A 72 8.71 0.47 -1.55
CA ILE A 72 8.44 -0.36 -0.36
C ILE A 72 7.27 0.24 0.42
N SER A 73 7.29 1.54 0.72
CA SER A 73 6.20 2.17 1.49
C SER A 73 4.87 2.22 0.74
N TYR A 74 4.92 2.40 -0.58
CA TYR A 74 3.75 2.50 -1.45
C TYR A 74 3.28 1.11 -1.92
N ASP A 75 4.05 0.48 -2.80
CA ASP A 75 3.64 -0.69 -3.55
C ASP A 75 3.61 -1.97 -2.70
N LYS A 76 4.66 -2.20 -1.89
CA LYS A 76 4.67 -3.33 -0.94
C LYS A 76 3.67 -3.08 0.19
N GLY A 77 3.57 -1.85 0.69
CA GLY A 77 2.58 -1.44 1.71
C GLY A 77 1.15 -1.74 1.25
N GLY A 78 0.76 -1.26 0.08
CA GLY A 78 -0.56 -1.53 -0.52
C GLY A 78 -0.78 -3.02 -0.80
N SER A 79 0.26 -3.74 -1.22
CA SER A 79 0.17 -5.19 -1.46
C SER A 79 -0.10 -5.98 -0.16
N VAL A 80 0.53 -5.58 0.95
CA VAL A 80 0.26 -6.16 2.28
C VAL A 80 -1.17 -5.87 2.73
N LEU A 81 -1.67 -4.64 2.52
CA LEU A 81 -3.06 -4.30 2.85
C LEU A 81 -4.07 -5.11 2.01
N ARG A 82 -3.81 -5.25 0.71
CA ARG A 82 -4.61 -6.12 -0.18
C ARG A 82 -4.61 -7.58 0.31
N MET A 83 -3.46 -8.08 0.75
CA MET A 83 -3.34 -9.43 1.32
C MET A 83 -4.15 -9.56 2.62
N ILE A 84 -4.04 -8.60 3.54
CA ILE A 84 -4.81 -8.57 4.79
C ILE A 84 -6.31 -8.56 4.49
N ALA A 85 -6.77 -7.70 3.58
CA ALA A 85 -8.17 -7.63 3.15
C ALA A 85 -8.66 -8.98 2.59
N ALA A 86 -7.83 -9.69 1.82
CA ALA A 86 -8.15 -11.03 1.32
C ALA A 86 -8.21 -12.09 2.43
N ILE A 87 -7.37 -11.99 3.46
CA ILE A 87 -7.33 -12.94 4.58
C ILE A 87 -8.54 -12.77 5.50
N ILE A 88 -8.89 -11.53 5.86
CA ILE A 88 -9.96 -11.25 6.82
C ILE A 88 -11.34 -11.06 6.16
N GLY A 89 -11.36 -10.90 4.84
CA GLY A 89 -12.54 -10.57 4.04
C GLY A 89 -12.77 -9.07 3.92
N GLU A 90 -13.20 -8.62 2.73
CA GLU A 90 -13.39 -7.18 2.42
C GLU A 90 -14.36 -6.50 3.40
N GLU A 91 -15.42 -7.17 3.83
CA GLU A 91 -16.38 -6.60 4.79
C GLU A 91 -15.74 -6.31 6.15
N ASN A 92 -14.94 -7.25 6.67
CA ASN A 92 -14.26 -7.07 7.96
C ASN A 92 -13.14 -6.04 7.85
N PHE A 93 -12.44 -6.01 6.71
CA PHE A 93 -11.44 -4.98 6.43
C PHE A 93 -12.09 -3.59 6.42
N ASN A 94 -13.18 -3.41 5.68
CA ASN A 94 -13.93 -2.15 5.59
C ASN A 94 -14.44 -1.69 6.96
N LYS A 95 -14.96 -2.62 7.78
CA LYS A 95 -15.34 -2.30 9.17
C LYS A 95 -14.16 -1.89 10.03
N GLY A 96 -13.00 -2.50 9.84
CA GLY A 96 -11.78 -2.20 10.61
C GLY A 96 -11.16 -0.84 10.26
N VAL A 97 -11.29 -0.39 9.01
CA VAL A 97 -10.78 0.93 8.56
C VAL A 97 -11.82 2.05 8.69
N ALA A 98 -13.11 1.72 8.78
CA ALA A 98 -14.15 2.69 9.06
C ALA A 98 -13.88 3.37 10.41
N VAL A 99 -13.76 4.69 10.40
CA VAL A 99 -13.65 5.48 11.62
C VAL A 99 -14.97 5.35 12.37
N SER A 100 -14.90 4.88 13.61
CA SER A 100 -16.02 4.87 14.56
C SER A 100 -16.16 6.19 15.28
#